data_AF-A0A564ZB21-F1
#
_entry.id   AF-A0A564ZB21-F1
#
_cell.length_a   1.000
_cell.length_b   1.000
_cell.length_c   1.000
_cell.angle_alpha   90.00
_cell.angle_beta   90.00
_cell.angle_gamma   90.00
#
_symmetry.space_group_name_H-M   'P 1'
#
loop_
_entity.id
_entity.type
_entity.pdbx_description
1 polymer ?
#
loop_
_entity_poly.entity_id
_entity_poly.type
_entity_poly.pdbx_seq_one_letter_code
_entity_poly.pdbx_strand_id
1 'polypeptide(L)'
;VIKKLSLDQSINIFQDSLLLLCSGLASEETRTIVSELLLNAANRAAVEEERQSTVSVAYFRPCELLSLSRLHIHSTPPFDFANWDSIRFYDKSTEDSLISFFSQIHLTDRIPNLIVIEQLDRIIGSE
;
A
#
# COMPACT_ATOMS: atom_id res chain seq x y z
N VAL A 1 8.86 24.55 -38.07
CA VAL A 1 9.74 23.66 -37.29
C VAL A 1 9.16 23.53 -35.90
N ILE A 2 8.39 22.47 -35.65
CA ILE A 2 7.82 22.20 -34.33
C ILE A 2 8.96 21.66 -33.47
N LYS A 3 9.35 22.42 -32.43
CA LYS A 3 10.31 21.93 -31.44
C LYS A 3 9.68 20.73 -30.74
N LYS A 4 10.22 19.56 -31.05
CA LYS A 4 9.97 18.32 -30.30
C LYS A 4 10.38 18.61 -28.87
N LEU A 5 9.41 18.79 -27.98
CA LEU A 5 9.65 18.78 -26.53
C LEU A 5 10.35 17.45 -26.25
N SER A 6 11.63 17.52 -25.89
CA SER A 6 12.32 16.40 -25.28
C SER A 6 11.57 16.14 -23.98
N LEU A 7 10.72 15.11 -23.98
CA LEU A 7 10.26 14.51 -22.73
C LEU A 7 11.53 14.09 -21.99
N ASP A 8 11.86 14.86 -20.96
CA ASP A 8 12.93 14.54 -20.04
C ASP A 8 12.74 13.10 -19.55
N GLN A 9 13.87 12.43 -19.38
CA GLN A 9 14.00 11.03 -18.96
C GLN A 9 13.55 10.78 -17.50
N SER A 10 12.62 11.56 -16.97
CA SER A 10 12.00 11.40 -15.65
C SER A 10 10.87 10.35 -15.64
N ILE A 11 10.80 9.48 -16.66
CA ILE A 11 9.64 8.60 -16.91
C ILE A 11 9.69 7.31 -16.08
N ASN A 12 10.79 7.00 -15.38
CA ASN A 12 10.97 5.72 -14.69
C ASN A 12 10.89 5.79 -13.15
N ILE A 13 10.16 6.74 -12.57
CA ILE A 13 10.06 6.84 -11.09
C ILE A 13 9.25 5.65 -10.51
N PHE A 14 8.41 4.99 -11.31
CA PHE A 14 7.53 3.90 -10.88
C PHE A 14 8.06 2.50 -11.23
N GLN A 15 9.28 2.37 -11.75
CA GLN A 15 9.72 1.13 -12.41
C GLN A 15 9.71 -0.09 -11.47
N ASP A 16 9.79 0.14 -10.15
CA ASP A 16 9.81 -0.88 -9.09
C ASP A 16 8.68 -0.74 -8.05
N SER A 17 7.67 0.11 -8.29
CA SER A 17 6.53 0.28 -7.38
C SER A 17 5.40 -0.69 -7.70
N LEU A 18 4.96 -1.47 -6.70
CA LEU A 18 3.79 -2.34 -6.80
C LEU A 18 2.55 -1.69 -6.17
N LEU A 19 1.44 -1.71 -6.90
CA LEU A 19 0.12 -1.28 -6.41
C LEU A 19 -0.78 -2.51 -6.23
N LEU A 20 -1.24 -2.75 -4.99
CA LEU A 20 -2.22 -3.78 -4.66
C LEU A 20 -3.57 -3.15 -4.39
N LEU A 21 -4.55 -3.46 -5.25
CA LEU A 21 -5.93 -2.99 -5.14
C LEU A 21 -6.85 -4.14 -4.74
N CYS A 22 -7.59 -3.98 -3.65
CA CYS A 22 -8.59 -4.95 -3.23
C CYS A 22 -9.97 -4.32 -3.07
N SER A 23 -10.97 -4.93 -3.72
CA SER A 23 -12.38 -4.62 -3.51
C SER A 23 -12.91 -5.45 -2.33
N GLY A 24 -13.73 -4.81 -1.51
CA GLY A 24 -14.39 -5.34 -0.31
C GLY A 24 -15.74 -6.00 -0.58
N LEU A 25 -16.10 -6.28 -1.84
CA LEU A 25 -17.30 -7.05 -2.21
C LEU A 25 -17.12 -8.55 -1.89
N ALA A 26 -16.95 -8.88 -0.62
CA ALA A 26 -16.83 -10.24 -0.13
C ALA A 26 -17.46 -10.40 1.27
N SER A 27 -17.64 -11.64 1.71
CA SER A 27 -18.11 -11.92 3.08
C SER A 27 -17.18 -11.32 4.12
N GLU A 28 -17.67 -11.10 5.35
CA GLU A 28 -16.87 -10.57 6.44
C GLU A 28 -15.62 -11.43 6.73
N GLU A 29 -15.76 -12.76 6.68
CA GLU A 29 -14.66 -13.71 6.87
C GLU A 29 -13.64 -13.59 5.74
N THR A 30 -14.11 -13.47 4.49
CA THR A 30 -13.23 -13.33 3.32
C THR A 30 -12.47 -12.01 3.38
N ARG A 31 -13.14 -10.91 3.75
CA ARG A 31 -12.50 -9.60 3.95
C ARG A 31 -11.45 -9.64 5.04
N THR A 32 -11.71 -10.34 6.13
CA THR A 32 -10.75 -10.52 7.23
C THR A 32 -9.51 -11.27 6.73
N ILE A 33 -9.68 -12.38 6.00
CA ILE A 33 -8.58 -13.14 5.41
C ILE A 33 -7.77 -12.29 4.42
N VAL A 34 -8.45 -11.55 3.52
CA VAL A 34 -7.78 -10.67 2.55
C VAL A 34 -7.00 -9.56 3.26
N SER A 35 -7.55 -8.98 4.32
CA SER A 35 -6.87 -7.93 5.09
C SER A 35 -5.61 -8.47 5.77
N GLU A 36 -5.67 -9.67 6.35
CA GLU A 36 -4.51 -10.36 6.93
C GLU A 36 -3.44 -10.70 5.87
N LEU A 37 -3.86 -11.13 4.68
CA LEU A 37 -2.95 -11.39 3.55
C LEU A 37 -2.25 -10.11 3.06
N LEU A 38 -3.00 -9.02 2.91
CA LEU A 38 -2.45 -7.71 2.53
C LEU A 38 -1.47 -7.18 3.57
N LEU A 39 -1.81 -7.32 4.85
CA LEU A 39 -0.91 -6.96 5.94
C LEU A 39 0.34 -7.82 5.94
N ASN A 40 0.23 -9.13 5.66
CA ASN A 40 1.39 -10.01 5.55
C ASN A 40 2.30 -9.61 4.40
N ALA A 41 1.73 -9.25 3.25
CA ALA A 41 2.49 -8.72 2.11
C ALA A 41 3.22 -7.41 2.48
N ALA A 42 2.53 -6.47 3.14
CA ALA A 42 3.12 -5.23 3.61
C ALA A 42 4.25 -5.46 4.63
N ASN A 43 4.04 -6.38 5.57
CA ASN A 43 5.03 -6.77 6.56
C ASN A 43 6.28 -7.36 5.90
N ARG A 44 6.10 -8.27 4.95
CA ARG A 44 7.21 -8.86 4.20
C ARG A 44 7.98 -7.83 3.40
N ALA A 45 7.28 -6.92 2.72
CA ALA A 45 7.92 -5.82 2.00
C ALA A 45 8.77 -4.95 2.94
N ALA A 46 8.30 -4.69 4.17
CA ALA A 46 9.05 -3.94 5.17
C ALA A 46 10.29 -4.69 5.71
N VAL A 47 10.24 -6.02 5.83
CA VAL A 47 11.32 -6.86 6.40
C VAL A 47 12.40 -7.24 5.39
N GLU A 48 12.02 -7.49 4.13
CA GLU A 48 12.94 -7.96 3.07
C GLU A 48 14.07 -6.96 2.80
N GLU A 49 13.95 -5.75 3.36
CA GLU A 49 14.64 -4.58 2.92
C GLU A 49 15.54 -3.92 3.98
N GLU A 50 15.54 -4.45 5.22
CA GLU A 50 16.69 -4.32 6.15
C GLU A 50 18.03 -4.73 5.48
N ARG A 51 17.96 -5.48 4.38
CA ARG A 51 19.13 -5.94 3.61
C ARG A 51 19.53 -5.02 2.45
N GLN A 52 18.66 -4.15 1.92
CA GLN A 52 18.96 -3.27 0.78
C GLN A 52 18.07 -2.00 0.72
N SER A 53 18.38 -0.97 1.51
CA SER A 53 18.07 0.45 1.27
C SER A 53 16.72 0.84 0.57
N THR A 54 15.72 1.15 1.40
CA THR A 54 14.63 2.16 1.27
C THR A 54 13.26 1.77 0.68
N VAL A 55 12.63 0.72 1.19
CA VAL A 55 11.26 0.28 0.92
C VAL A 55 10.40 1.04 1.89
N SER A 56 9.67 2.00 1.34
CA SER A 56 8.56 2.62 2.03
C SER A 56 7.29 1.92 1.59
N VAL A 57 6.49 1.44 2.56
CA VAL A 57 5.17 0.89 2.29
C VAL A 57 4.12 1.94 2.65
N ALA A 58 3.18 2.22 1.76
CA ALA A 58 1.99 3.02 2.05
C ALA A 58 0.77 2.10 2.10
N TYR A 59 0.06 2.08 3.22
CA TYR A 59 -1.08 1.18 3.44
C TYR A 59 -2.34 2.00 3.71
N PHE A 60 -3.27 2.04 2.77
CA PHE A 60 -4.57 2.71 2.85
C PHE A 60 -5.66 1.74 3.24
N ARG A 61 -6.51 2.13 4.18
CA ARG A 61 -7.61 1.31 4.69
C ARG A 61 -8.76 2.10 5.28
N PRO A 62 -10.01 1.61 5.17
CA PRO A 62 -11.19 2.35 5.62
C PRO A 62 -11.43 2.28 7.14
N CYS A 63 -10.76 1.39 7.87
CA CYS A 63 -10.98 1.20 9.31
C CYS A 63 -9.69 0.90 10.07
N GLU A 64 -9.70 1.10 11.40
CA GLU A 64 -8.53 0.88 12.27
C GLU A 64 -8.17 -0.61 12.43
N LEU A 65 -6.95 -0.88 12.92
CA LEU A 65 -6.33 -2.21 13.03
C LEU A 65 -6.83 -2.91 14.30
N LEU A 66 -8.16 -2.96 14.49
CA LEU A 66 -8.74 -3.31 15.79
C LEU A 66 -8.89 -4.82 16.02
N SER A 67 -8.69 -5.66 15.00
CA SER A 67 -8.87 -7.11 15.13
C SER A 67 -8.02 -7.87 14.12
N LEU A 68 -6.72 -8.01 14.41
CA LEU A 68 -5.92 -9.04 13.75
C LEU A 68 -6.27 -10.37 14.38
N SER A 69 -7.19 -11.10 13.75
CA SER A 69 -7.44 -12.50 14.03
C SER A 69 -6.26 -13.30 13.51
N ARG A 70 -5.07 -13.12 14.11
CA ARG A 70 -3.74 -13.62 13.72
C ARG A 70 -3.84 -14.88 12.86
N LEU A 71 -4.05 -14.69 11.56
CA LEU A 71 -4.30 -15.78 10.64
C LEU A 71 -2.93 -16.37 10.34
N HIS A 72 -2.71 -17.62 10.74
CA HIS A 72 -1.49 -18.31 10.34
C HIS A 72 -1.60 -18.68 8.86
N ILE A 73 -0.92 -17.93 8.01
CA ILE A 73 -0.78 -18.26 6.59
C ILE A 73 0.37 -19.28 6.47
N HIS A 74 0.03 -20.52 6.10
CA HIS A 74 1.03 -21.57 5.91
C HIS A 74 2.14 -21.13 4.95
N SER A 75 3.37 -21.55 5.26
CA SER A 75 4.57 -21.23 4.47
C SER A 75 4.94 -19.74 4.42
N THR A 76 4.38 -18.91 5.31
CA THR A 76 4.83 -17.53 5.51
C THR A 76 5.52 -17.37 6.86
N PRO A 77 6.54 -16.50 6.95
CA PRO A 77 7.10 -16.11 8.23
C PRO A 77 6.03 -15.47 9.13
N PRO A 78 6.16 -15.57 10.47
CA PRO A 78 5.36 -14.79 11.40
C PRO A 78 5.48 -13.29 11.10
N PHE A 79 4.43 -12.53 11.44
CA PHE A 79 4.48 -11.07 11.41
C PHE A 79 5.63 -10.53 12.25
N ASP A 80 6.52 -9.78 11.62
CA ASP A 80 7.55 -9.01 12.31
C ASP A 80 7.04 -7.60 12.61
N PHE A 81 6.71 -7.34 13.87
CA PHE A 81 6.22 -6.04 14.30
C PHE A 81 7.34 -5.00 14.48
N ALA A 82 8.61 -5.42 14.51
CA ALA A 82 9.74 -4.51 14.71
C ALA A 82 9.93 -3.55 13.53
N ASN A 83 9.55 -3.99 12.32
CA ASN A 83 9.71 -3.25 11.08
C ASN A 83 8.44 -2.48 10.63
N TRP A 84 7.44 -2.36 11.50
CA TRP A 84 6.20 -1.63 11.18
C TRP A 84 6.41 -0.12 11.02
N ASP A 85 7.47 0.45 11.59
CA ASP A 85 7.83 1.87 11.36
C ASP A 85 8.16 2.16 9.89
N SER A 86 8.50 1.13 9.10
CA SER A 86 8.70 1.22 7.65
C SER A 86 7.38 1.20 6.85
N ILE A 87 6.25 0.96 7.52
CA ILE A 87 4.90 0.96 6.95
C ILE A 87 4.15 2.21 7.40
N ARG A 88 3.81 3.08 6.46
CA ARG A 88 2.93 4.23 6.71
C ARG A 88 1.47 3.81 6.55
N PHE A 89 0.79 3.65 7.67
CA PHE A 89 -0.64 3.38 7.70
C PHE A 89 -1.45 4.67 7.54
N TYR A 90 -2.41 4.65 6.62
CA TYR A 90 -3.43 5.66 6.41
C TYR A 90 -4.77 5.06 6.85
N ASP A 91 -5.04 5.09 8.16
CA ASP A 91 -6.31 4.63 8.70
C ASP A 91 -7.46 5.59 8.33
N LYS A 92 -8.68 5.04 8.23
CA LYS A 92 -9.89 5.81 7.85
C LYS A 92 -9.71 6.57 6.52
N SER A 93 -9.04 5.93 5.56
CA SER A 93 -8.83 6.47 4.23
C SER A 93 -10.16 6.81 3.55
N THR A 94 -10.22 8.01 2.99
CA THR A 94 -11.30 8.52 2.14
C THR A 94 -10.83 8.65 0.69
N GLU A 95 -11.76 8.83 -0.24
CA GLU A 95 -11.43 9.18 -1.63
C GLU A 95 -10.47 10.38 -1.70
N ASP A 96 -10.76 11.46 -0.96
CA ASP A 96 -9.91 12.65 -0.89
C ASP A 96 -8.49 12.35 -0.42
N SER A 97 -8.33 11.42 0.53
CA SER A 97 -7.00 11.02 1.01
C SER A 97 -6.17 10.30 -0.06
N LEU A 98 -6.82 9.46 -0.88
CA LEU A 98 -6.18 8.81 -2.03
C LEU A 98 -5.82 9.83 -3.09
N ILE A 99 -6.75 10.73 -3.44
CA ILE A 99 -6.52 11.80 -4.42
C ILE A 99 -5.36 12.67 -3.97
N SER A 100 -5.35 13.12 -2.71
CA SER A 100 -4.27 13.94 -2.15
C SER A 100 -2.93 13.21 -2.20
N PHE A 101 -2.89 11.94 -1.82
CA PHE A 101 -1.67 11.15 -1.86
C PHE A 101 -1.11 11.02 -3.29
N PHE A 102 -1.91 10.57 -4.25
CA PHE A 102 -1.45 10.42 -5.63
C PHE A 102 -1.18 11.77 -6.32
N SER A 103 -1.86 12.83 -5.92
CA SER A 103 -1.60 14.19 -6.39
C SER A 103 -0.30 14.77 -5.83
N GLN A 104 0.24 14.24 -4.73
CA GLN A 104 1.47 14.74 -4.11
C GLN A 104 2.65 13.79 -4.29
N ILE A 105 2.42 12.54 -4.71
CA ILE A 105 3.46 11.51 -4.83
C ILE A 105 4.55 11.87 -5.86
N HIS A 106 4.19 12.67 -6.88
CA HIS A 106 5.15 13.16 -7.87
C HIS A 106 6.01 14.32 -7.34
N LEU A 107 5.62 14.93 -6.22
CA LEU A 107 6.38 15.98 -5.54
C LEU A 107 7.37 15.41 -4.52
N THR A 108 7.26 14.11 -4.21
CA THR A 108 8.18 13.41 -3.32
C THR A 108 9.33 12.79 -4.11
N ASP A 109 10.58 13.03 -3.68
CA ASP A 109 11.79 12.42 -4.28
C ASP A 109 11.86 10.89 -4.12
N ARG A 110 10.93 10.29 -3.38
CA ARG A 110 10.84 8.84 -3.13
C ARG A 110 9.39 8.39 -3.10
N ILE A 111 9.04 7.54 -4.06
CA ILE A 111 7.74 6.87 -4.13
C ILE A 111 7.80 5.60 -3.28
N PRO A 112 6.75 5.27 -2.50
CA PRO A 112 6.65 3.98 -1.85
C PRO A 112 6.78 2.82 -2.85
N ASN A 113 7.59 1.83 -2.49
CA ASN A 113 7.84 0.64 -3.29
C ASN A 113 6.62 -0.28 -3.29
N LEU A 114 5.80 -0.20 -2.24
CA LEU A 114 4.52 -0.89 -2.15
C LEU A 114 3.43 0.08 -1.69
N ILE A 115 2.39 0.20 -2.51
CA ILE A 115 1.16 0.92 -2.15
C ILE A 115 0.06 -0.14 -2.05
N VAL A 116 -0.51 -0.28 -0.87
CA VAL A 116 -1.63 -1.18 -0.59
C VAL A 116 -2.88 -0.34 -0.39
N ILE A 117 -3.94 -0.65 -1.14
CA ILE A 117 -5.27 -0.04 -0.95
C ILE A 117 -6.27 -1.14 -0.62
N GLU A 118 -6.60 -1.23 0.67
CA GLU A 118 -7.54 -2.17 1.22
C GLU A 118 -8.98 -1.65 1.05
N GLN A 119 -9.89 -2.47 0.51
CA GLN A 119 -11.32 -2.17 0.40
C GLN A 119 -11.60 -0.84 -0.34
N LEU A 120 -11.04 -0.70 -1.55
CA LEU A 120 -11.13 0.51 -2.39
C LEU A 120 -12.58 0.98 -2.61
N ASP A 121 -13.49 0.03 -2.80
CA ASP A 121 -14.94 0.25 -2.92
C ASP A 121 -15.55 0.94 -1.70
N ARG A 122 -15.04 0.70 -0.49
CA ARG A 122 -15.49 1.41 0.71
C ARG A 122 -14.84 2.78 0.88
N ILE A 123 -13.66 2.99 0.29
CA ILE A 123 -12.97 4.27 0.32
C ILE A 123 -13.61 5.25 -0.69
N ILE A 124 -13.93 4.77 -1.90
CA ILE A 124 -14.49 5.57 -3.00
C ILE A 124 -16.04 5.53 -3.02
N GLY A 125 -16.67 4.51 -2.43
CA GLY A 125 -18.13 4.34 -2.40
C GLY A 125 -18.78 4.66 -1.04
N SER A 126 -18.09 5.39 -0.16
CA SER A 126 -18.66 5.86 1.11
C SER A 126 -19.48 7.13 0.93
N GLU A 127 -20.58 7.03 0.17
CA GLU A 127 -21.69 7.99 0.27
C GLU A 127 -22.72 7.53 1.32
#